data_AF-A0A9P9SEG1-F1
#
_entry.id   AF-A0A9P9SEG1-F1
#
_cell.length_a   1.000
_cell.length_b   1.000
_cell.length_c   1.000
_cell.angle_alpha   90.00
_cell.angle_beta   90.00
_cell.angle_gamma   90.00
#
_symmetry.space_group_name_H-M   'P 1'
#
loop_
_entity.id
_entity.type
_entity.pdbx_description
1 polymer ?
#
loop_
_entity_poly.entity_id
_entity_poly.type
_entity_poly.pdbx_seq_one_letter_code
_entity_poly.pdbx_strand_id
1 'polypeptide(L)'
;MRRTGSISDSERDPTLRRKVGDLTRKLEAMTVKYDALKNAASFEKESNFEQLKKSAEQTAKDQDAVIKALKQQISETQLRASEITFVKEELARMSKENTRLVVENKKLTDSLTSSQNEVKTLSTKLAAARSSTAPEAKTIPGSAVKARSTGVVLPGTVEATKEAVLAKQKVDMYSDLTNLVVLGMKRNEDEEDVYDCLQTGRNGTLHFHLTVASGSESYEETEFIYQPLLNEQRDKELLDLLPDYLTEEICFPRGQAAKFYCKVVDSMSKRIILEDE
;
A
#
# COMPACT_ATOMS: atom_id res chain seq x y z
N MET A 1 34.53 -127.81 10.51
CA MET A 1 33.47 -127.65 11.54
C MET A 1 33.06 -126.18 11.57
N ARG A 2 31.74 -125.92 11.41
CA ARG A 2 30.97 -124.67 11.60
C ARG A 2 31.25 -123.43 10.73
N ARG A 3 30.42 -123.32 9.67
CA ARG A 3 29.77 -122.07 9.20
C ARG A 3 28.85 -121.50 10.28
N THR A 4 28.72 -120.17 10.26
CA THR A 4 27.53 -119.27 10.44
C THR A 4 28.07 -117.98 11.07
N GLY A 5 27.95 -116.78 10.50
CA GLY A 5 26.86 -116.27 9.69
C GLY A 5 26.45 -114.95 10.34
N SER A 6 26.80 -113.84 9.67
CA SER A 6 26.28 -112.50 9.92
C SER A 6 24.75 -112.53 10.03
N ILE A 7 24.20 -112.28 11.23
CA ILE A 7 22.77 -112.07 11.53
C ILE A 7 22.71 -111.32 12.87
N SER A 8 22.03 -110.20 13.11
CA SER A 8 21.42 -109.18 12.27
C SER A 8 21.17 -107.97 13.18
N ASP A 9 21.47 -106.79 12.64
CA ASP A 9 20.99 -105.45 13.04
C ASP A 9 19.46 -105.34 12.83
N SER A 10 18.69 -106.28 13.39
CA SER A 10 17.25 -106.47 13.11
C SER A 10 16.35 -106.37 14.35
N GLU A 11 16.82 -105.73 15.43
CA GLU A 11 15.96 -105.35 16.55
C GLU A 11 16.31 -103.97 17.14
N ARG A 12 16.79 -103.02 16.33
CA ARG A 12 16.54 -101.61 16.67
C ARG A 12 15.04 -101.38 16.48
N ASP A 13 14.30 -101.62 17.56
CA ASP A 13 12.84 -101.49 17.67
C ASP A 13 12.33 -100.35 16.76
N PRO A 14 11.56 -100.68 15.71
CA PRO A 14 11.02 -99.71 14.76
C PRO A 14 10.27 -98.56 15.45
N THR A 15 9.69 -98.82 16.61
CA THR A 15 8.98 -97.81 17.40
C THR A 15 9.94 -96.80 18.04
N LEU A 16 11.11 -97.25 18.52
CA LEU A 16 12.19 -96.39 19.03
C LEU A 16 12.77 -95.51 17.93
N ARG A 17 13.03 -96.07 16.73
CA ARG A 17 13.53 -95.28 15.59
C ARG A 17 12.51 -94.22 15.13
N ARG A 18 11.22 -94.58 15.12
CA ARG A 18 10.13 -93.63 14.82
C ARG A 18 10.03 -92.54 15.88
N LYS A 19 10.10 -92.88 17.17
CA LYS A 19 10.11 -91.91 18.28
C LYS A 19 11.29 -90.95 18.20
N VAL A 20 12.49 -91.45 17.89
CA VAL A 20 13.67 -90.60 17.69
C VAL A 20 13.45 -89.63 16.53
N GLY A 21 12.97 -90.12 15.37
CA GLY A 21 12.68 -89.23 14.24
C GLY A 21 11.54 -88.23 14.50
N ASP A 22 10.54 -88.59 15.30
CA ASP A 22 9.47 -87.70 15.73
C ASP A 22 9.98 -86.65 16.74
N LEU A 23 10.88 -87.03 17.64
CA LEU A 23 11.54 -86.12 18.58
C LEU A 23 12.50 -85.15 17.87
N THR A 24 13.29 -85.64 16.91
CA THR A 24 14.15 -84.80 16.07
C THR A 24 13.34 -83.77 15.30
N ARG A 25 12.24 -84.19 14.64
CA ARG A 25 11.33 -83.27 13.96
C ARG A 25 10.69 -82.25 14.89
N LYS A 26 10.30 -82.66 16.10
CA LYS A 26 9.78 -81.72 17.13
C LYS A 26 10.85 -80.73 17.57
N LEU A 27 12.08 -81.18 17.77
CA LEU A 27 13.18 -80.31 18.16
C LEU A 27 13.50 -79.30 17.06
N GLU A 28 13.63 -79.74 15.81
CA GLU A 28 13.82 -78.86 14.65
C GLU A 28 12.67 -77.84 14.51
N ALA A 29 11.42 -78.29 14.63
CA ALA A 29 10.26 -77.40 14.57
C ALA A 29 10.24 -76.38 15.73
N MET A 30 10.71 -76.77 16.92
CA MET A 30 10.83 -75.86 18.06
C MET A 30 11.98 -74.86 17.86
N THR A 31 13.11 -75.28 17.30
CA THR A 31 14.23 -74.39 16.96
C THR A 31 13.80 -73.35 15.93
N VAL A 32 13.13 -73.76 14.84
CA VAL A 32 12.62 -72.83 13.83
C VAL A 32 11.64 -71.82 14.43
N LYS A 33 10.73 -72.27 15.31
CA LYS A 33 9.80 -71.36 16.00
C LYS A 33 10.52 -70.40 16.95
N TYR A 34 11.52 -70.88 17.69
CA TYR A 34 12.31 -70.04 18.59
C TYR A 34 13.08 -68.97 17.81
N ASP A 35 13.74 -69.35 16.72
CA ASP A 35 14.47 -68.40 15.87
C ASP A 35 13.53 -67.40 15.20
N ALA A 36 12.37 -67.85 14.71
CA ALA A 36 11.35 -66.95 14.17
C ALA A 36 10.84 -65.95 15.21
N LEU A 37 10.55 -66.40 16.44
CA LEU A 37 10.08 -65.54 17.52
C LEU A 37 11.16 -64.56 17.97
N LYS A 38 12.41 -65.03 18.08
CA LYS A 38 13.58 -64.21 18.44
C LYS A 38 13.81 -63.13 17.39
N ASN A 39 13.79 -63.48 16.11
CA ASN A 39 13.97 -62.53 15.01
C ASN A 39 12.82 -61.53 14.94
N ALA A 40 11.57 -61.97 15.10
CA ALA A 40 10.41 -61.09 15.15
C ALA A 40 10.51 -60.07 16.32
N ALA A 41 10.86 -60.55 17.52
CA ALA A 41 11.03 -59.68 18.68
C ALA A 41 12.20 -58.69 18.53
N SER A 42 13.31 -59.10 17.90
CA SER A 42 14.42 -58.22 17.60
C SER A 42 14.04 -57.17 16.55
N PHE A 43 13.36 -57.59 15.48
CA PHE A 43 12.93 -56.69 14.41
C PHE A 43 11.91 -55.65 14.90
N GLU A 44 10.92 -56.07 15.68
CA GLU A 44 9.90 -55.16 16.22
C GLU A 44 10.51 -54.12 17.17
N LYS A 45 11.47 -54.51 18.01
CA LYS A 45 12.21 -53.59 18.88
C LYS A 45 13.03 -52.58 18.07
N GLU A 46 13.75 -53.04 17.07
CA GLU A 46 14.57 -52.16 16.21
C GLU A 46 13.68 -51.19 15.43
N SER A 47 12.58 -51.67 14.85
CA SER A 47 11.60 -50.83 14.14
C SER A 47 10.96 -49.80 15.06
N ASN A 48 10.61 -50.16 16.30
CA ASN A 48 10.03 -49.23 17.26
C ASN A 48 11.07 -48.17 17.68
N PHE A 49 12.30 -48.59 17.96
CA PHE A 49 13.40 -47.68 18.28
C PHE A 49 13.68 -46.70 17.15
N GLU A 50 13.70 -47.15 15.90
CA GLU A 50 13.91 -46.29 14.73
C GLU A 50 12.76 -45.28 14.56
N GLN A 51 11.51 -45.70 14.78
CA GLN A 51 10.36 -44.79 14.75
C GLN A 51 10.40 -43.74 15.85
N LEU A 52 10.72 -44.13 17.09
CA LEU A 52 10.88 -43.20 18.20
C LEU A 52 12.03 -42.22 17.96
N LYS A 53 13.15 -42.70 17.42
CA LYS A 53 14.29 -41.86 17.05
C LYS A 53 13.90 -40.83 16.00
N LYS A 54 13.25 -41.24 14.90
CA LYS A 54 12.76 -40.33 13.86
C LYS A 54 11.78 -39.30 14.41
N SER A 55 10.84 -39.73 15.26
CA SER A 55 9.86 -38.84 15.90
C SER A 55 10.53 -37.82 16.82
N ALA A 56 11.52 -38.24 17.61
CA ALA A 56 12.29 -37.36 18.49
C ALA A 56 13.13 -36.34 17.70
N GLU A 57 13.81 -36.79 16.64
CA GLU A 57 14.59 -35.91 15.75
C GLU A 57 13.70 -34.90 15.02
N GLN A 58 12.52 -35.33 14.55
CA GLN A 58 11.56 -34.43 13.91
C GLN A 58 11.00 -33.42 14.91
N THR A 59 10.62 -33.87 16.11
CA THR A 59 10.14 -32.99 17.18
C THR A 59 11.18 -31.95 17.56
N ALA A 60 12.46 -32.34 17.66
CA ALA A 60 13.54 -31.39 17.93
C ALA A 60 13.69 -30.34 16.82
N LYS A 61 13.63 -30.75 15.54
CA LYS A 61 13.66 -29.83 14.40
C LYS A 61 12.48 -28.86 14.40
N ASP A 62 11.27 -29.36 14.68
CA ASP A 62 10.07 -28.53 14.72
C ASP A 62 10.13 -27.53 15.87
N GLN A 63 10.63 -27.94 17.04
CA GLN A 63 10.86 -27.06 18.19
C GLN A 63 11.89 -25.96 17.86
N ASP A 64 13.01 -26.30 17.24
CA ASP A 64 14.03 -25.33 16.84
C ASP A 64 13.47 -24.32 15.81
N ALA A 65 12.66 -24.78 14.86
CA ALA A 65 11.99 -23.93 13.89
C ALA A 65 11.04 -22.93 14.58
N VAL A 66 10.25 -23.39 15.56
CA VAL A 66 9.36 -22.54 16.36
C VAL A 66 10.15 -21.54 17.19
N ILE A 67 11.23 -21.95 17.85
CA ILE A 67 12.10 -21.05 18.62
C ILE A 67 12.69 -19.97 17.71
N LYS A 68 13.14 -20.33 16.51
CA LYS A 68 13.67 -19.37 15.53
C LYS A 68 12.60 -18.37 15.10
N ALA A 69 11.40 -18.85 14.76
CA ALA A 69 10.28 -17.99 14.36
C ALA A 69 9.88 -17.02 15.49
N LEU A 70 9.78 -17.50 16.73
CA LEU A 70 9.44 -16.67 17.89
C LEU A 70 10.52 -15.60 18.16
N LYS A 71 11.80 -15.96 18.04
CA LYS A 71 12.91 -14.97 18.18
C LYS A 71 12.85 -13.90 17.10
N GLN A 72 12.57 -14.28 15.85
CA GLN A 72 12.38 -13.34 14.76
C GLN A 72 11.21 -12.39 15.05
N GLN A 73 10.06 -12.92 15.47
CA GLN A 73 8.89 -12.11 15.81
C GLN A 73 9.16 -11.15 16.98
N ILE A 74 9.93 -11.56 17.99
CA ILE A 74 10.36 -10.67 19.09
C ILE A 74 11.22 -9.52 18.55
N SER A 75 12.18 -9.81 17.66
CA SER A 75 13.01 -8.77 17.05
C SER A 75 12.17 -7.79 16.22
N GLU A 76 11.25 -8.30 15.40
CA GLU A 76 10.36 -7.47 14.58
C GLU A 76 9.43 -6.60 15.43
N THR A 77 8.88 -7.15 16.53
CA THR A 77 8.03 -6.38 17.45
C THR A 77 8.80 -5.31 18.22
N GLN A 78 10.06 -5.56 18.59
CA GLN A 78 10.94 -4.55 19.20
C GLN A 78 11.28 -3.42 18.23
N LEU A 79 11.62 -3.75 16.97
CA LEU A 79 11.86 -2.74 15.93
C LEU A 79 10.61 -1.88 15.71
N ARG A 80 9.44 -2.50 15.54
CA ARG A 80 8.18 -1.78 15.38
C ARG A 80 7.84 -0.91 16.59
N ALA A 81 8.13 -1.36 17.80
CA ALA A 81 7.93 -0.55 19.00
C ALA A 81 8.81 0.72 18.97
N SER A 82 10.06 0.61 18.51
CA SER A 82 10.96 1.76 18.36
C SER A 82 10.48 2.76 17.28
N GLU A 83 9.98 2.25 16.15
CA GLU A 83 9.38 3.08 15.09
C GLU A 83 8.15 3.83 15.60
N ILE A 84 7.27 3.17 16.36
CA ILE A 84 6.10 3.80 16.97
C ILE A 84 6.52 4.94 17.92
N THR A 85 7.58 4.75 18.72
CA THR A 85 8.06 5.81 19.60
C THR A 85 8.61 7.00 18.81
N PHE A 86 9.37 6.74 17.75
CA PHE A 86 9.91 7.78 16.87
C PHE A 86 8.80 8.58 16.17
N VAL A 87 7.83 7.89 15.57
CA VAL A 87 6.68 8.53 14.90
C VAL A 87 5.85 9.36 15.88
N LYS A 88 5.70 8.90 17.13
CA LYS A 88 5.00 9.69 18.17
C LYS A 88 5.75 10.99 18.52
N GLU A 89 7.07 10.95 18.62
CA GLU A 89 7.88 12.15 18.86
C GLU A 89 7.79 13.13 17.68
N GLU A 90 7.85 12.61 16.46
CA GLU A 90 7.70 13.41 15.25
C GLU A 90 6.30 14.03 15.14
N LEU A 91 5.25 13.27 15.45
CA LEU A 91 3.88 13.78 15.51
C LEU A 91 3.73 14.89 16.56
N ALA A 92 4.34 14.75 17.73
CA ALA A 92 4.33 15.78 18.77
C ALA A 92 5.07 17.06 18.30
N ARG A 93 6.20 16.90 17.60
CA ARG A 93 6.95 18.01 17.00
C ARG A 93 6.13 18.74 15.94
N MET A 94 5.55 18.00 15.00
CA MET A 94 4.70 18.56 13.92
C MET A 94 3.45 19.23 14.47
N SER A 95 2.82 18.67 15.51
CA SER A 95 1.69 19.29 16.20
C SER A 95 2.07 20.63 16.82
N LYS A 96 3.23 20.70 17.49
CA LYS A 96 3.74 21.95 18.06
C LYS A 96 4.05 22.99 16.97
N GLU A 97 4.62 22.57 15.85
CA GLU A 97 4.87 23.46 14.71
C GLU A 97 3.58 23.97 14.08
N ASN A 98 2.58 23.10 13.91
CA ASN A 98 1.28 23.49 13.38
C ASN A 98 0.58 24.52 14.29
N THR A 99 0.58 24.31 15.62
CA THR A 99 0.04 25.30 16.56
C THR A 99 0.77 26.64 16.48
N ARG A 100 2.10 26.65 16.28
CA ARG A 100 2.89 27.87 16.07
C ARG A 100 2.49 28.57 14.76
N LEU A 101 2.39 27.84 13.65
CA LEU A 101 2.01 28.37 12.35
C LEU A 101 0.58 28.95 12.34
N VAL A 102 -0.34 28.34 13.09
CA VAL A 102 -1.70 28.87 13.28
C VAL A 102 -1.67 30.20 14.02
N VAL A 103 -0.87 30.33 15.09
CA VAL A 103 -0.71 31.59 15.82
C VAL A 103 -0.09 32.67 14.92
N GLU A 104 0.91 32.31 14.13
CA GLU A 104 1.56 33.23 13.20
C GLU A 104 0.62 33.70 12.09
N ASN A 105 -0.15 32.78 11.48
CA ASN A 105 -1.18 33.13 10.50
C ASN A 105 -2.21 34.10 11.08
N LYS A 106 -2.67 33.86 12.31
CA LYS A 106 -3.60 34.76 12.99
C LYS A 106 -2.99 36.15 13.15
N LYS A 107 -1.74 36.23 13.62
CA LYS A 107 -1.01 37.50 13.79
C LYS A 107 -0.85 38.25 12.46
N LEU A 108 -0.50 37.54 11.38
CA LEU A 108 -0.37 38.14 10.05
C LEU A 108 -1.71 38.63 9.51
N THR A 109 -2.79 37.88 9.77
CA THR A 109 -4.16 38.28 9.41
C THR A 109 -4.58 39.56 10.16
N ASP A 110 -4.31 39.63 11.47
CA ASP A 110 -4.57 40.82 12.28
C ASP A 110 -3.75 42.03 11.78
N SER A 111 -2.48 41.82 11.42
CA SER A 111 -1.63 42.86 10.84
C SER A 111 -2.12 43.34 9.47
N LEU A 112 -2.56 42.42 8.62
CA LEU A 112 -3.09 42.72 7.29
C LEU A 112 -4.38 43.54 7.38
N THR A 113 -5.29 43.13 8.27
CA THR A 113 -6.56 43.87 8.49
C THR A 113 -6.32 45.26 9.06
N SER A 114 -5.36 45.40 9.98
CA SER A 114 -4.94 46.71 10.50
C SER A 114 -4.41 47.61 9.38
N SER A 115 -3.47 47.12 8.56
CA SER A 115 -2.93 47.87 7.43
C SER A 115 -4.00 48.25 6.39
N GLN A 116 -4.92 47.33 6.07
CA GLN A 116 -6.05 47.61 5.19
C GLN A 116 -6.97 48.72 5.73
N ASN A 117 -7.22 48.76 7.04
CA ASN A 117 -8.01 49.82 7.67
C ASN A 117 -7.27 51.16 7.65
N GLU A 118 -5.96 51.14 7.83
CA GLU A 118 -5.11 52.33 7.73
C GLU A 118 -5.11 52.90 6.30
N VAL A 119 -4.92 52.06 5.29
CA VAL A 119 -4.99 52.45 3.87
C VAL A 119 -6.36 53.05 3.54
N LYS A 120 -7.46 52.43 4.00
CA LYS A 120 -8.82 52.99 3.82
C LYS A 120 -8.95 54.37 4.47
N THR A 121 -8.41 54.54 5.68
CA THR A 121 -8.45 55.81 6.41
C THR A 121 -7.61 56.89 5.73
N LEU A 122 -6.43 56.54 5.22
CA LEU A 122 -5.58 57.46 4.47
C LEU A 122 -6.23 57.83 3.14
N SER A 123 -6.82 56.86 2.43
CA SER A 123 -7.54 57.10 1.19
C SER A 123 -8.73 58.04 1.38
N THR A 124 -9.51 57.90 2.45
CA THR A 124 -10.63 58.82 2.74
C THR A 124 -10.13 60.22 3.11
N LYS A 125 -9.06 60.33 3.91
CA LYS A 125 -8.42 61.62 4.22
C LYS A 125 -7.87 62.30 2.97
N LEU A 126 -7.25 61.54 2.06
CA LEU A 126 -6.70 62.04 0.80
C LEU A 126 -7.81 62.54 -0.13
N ALA A 127 -8.92 61.80 -0.23
CA ALA A 127 -10.10 62.25 -0.97
C ALA A 127 -10.69 63.55 -0.38
N ALA A 128 -10.82 63.63 0.95
CA ALA A 128 -11.30 64.84 1.62
C ALA A 128 -10.38 66.06 1.40
N ALA A 129 -9.05 65.88 1.47
CA ALA A 129 -8.07 66.94 1.22
C ALA A 129 -8.09 67.44 -0.23
N ARG A 130 -8.32 66.54 -1.20
CA ARG A 130 -8.52 66.89 -2.61
C ARG A 130 -9.82 67.68 -2.82
N SER A 131 -10.88 67.39 -2.07
CA SER A 131 -12.13 68.16 -2.12
C SER A 131 -12.02 69.54 -1.45
N SER A 132 -11.14 69.71 -0.46
CA SER A 132 -10.95 71.00 0.25
C SER A 132 -9.96 71.96 -0.43
N THR A 133 -9.30 71.56 -1.52
CA THR A 133 -8.30 72.37 -2.25
C THR A 133 -8.79 72.91 -3.60
N ALA A 134 -10.11 73.02 -3.80
CA ALA A 134 -10.67 73.70 -4.97
C ALA A 134 -11.02 75.17 -4.67
N PRO A 135 -10.34 76.17 -5.26
CA PRO A 135 -10.90 77.50 -5.41
C PRO A 135 -11.68 77.61 -6.73
N GLU A 136 -12.92 78.10 -6.58
CA GLU A 136 -13.74 78.85 -7.53
C GLU A 136 -14.17 78.22 -8.87
N ALA A 137 -15.40 77.69 -8.90
CA ALA A 137 -16.35 78.04 -9.96
C ALA A 137 -17.79 78.01 -9.43
N LYS A 138 -18.53 79.07 -9.78
CA LYS A 138 -19.86 79.49 -9.36
C LYS A 138 -20.98 78.44 -9.53
N THR A 139 -21.89 78.46 -8.56
CA THR A 139 -23.37 78.36 -8.64
C THR A 139 -24.11 77.03 -8.44
N ILE A 140 -25.21 77.20 -7.67
CA ILE A 140 -26.48 76.46 -7.54
C ILE A 140 -26.58 75.39 -6.42
N PRO A 141 -27.52 75.56 -5.44
CA PRO A 141 -27.78 74.60 -4.38
C PRO A 141 -28.87 73.59 -4.79
N GLY A 142 -28.66 72.29 -4.56
CA GLY A 142 -29.68 71.28 -4.83
C GLY A 142 -29.35 69.88 -4.32
N SER A 143 -30.18 69.41 -3.39
CA SER A 143 -30.51 68.01 -3.08
C SER A 143 -29.47 67.03 -2.55
N ALA A 144 -29.62 66.77 -1.24
CA ALA A 144 -29.62 65.46 -0.58
C ALA A 144 -29.25 64.22 -1.43
N VAL A 145 -28.04 63.70 -1.23
CA VAL A 145 -27.74 62.28 -1.49
C VAL A 145 -27.43 61.61 -0.16
N LYS A 146 -28.43 60.82 0.26
CA LYS A 146 -28.49 59.99 1.45
C LYS A 146 -27.45 58.87 1.37
N ALA A 147 -26.59 58.77 2.37
CA ALA A 147 -25.80 57.58 2.63
C ALA A 147 -26.70 56.44 3.13
N ARG A 148 -26.71 55.29 2.42
CA ARG A 148 -26.76 53.93 2.99
C ARG A 148 -26.90 52.86 1.91
N SER A 149 -25.96 51.91 1.92
CA SER A 149 -26.25 50.48 1.72
C SER A 149 -25.32 49.66 2.61
N THR A 150 -25.60 49.70 3.91
CA THR A 150 -25.26 48.60 4.83
C THR A 150 -26.04 47.36 4.42
N GLY A 151 -25.33 46.26 4.20
CA GLY A 151 -25.82 44.91 4.47
C GLY A 151 -27.10 44.49 3.77
N VAL A 152 -27.04 44.27 2.46
CA VAL A 152 -27.88 43.26 1.83
C VAL A 152 -26.94 42.12 1.48
N VAL A 153 -26.90 41.08 2.33
CA VAL A 153 -26.40 39.78 1.90
C VAL A 153 -27.38 39.34 0.81
N LEU A 154 -26.93 39.46 -0.44
CA LEU A 154 -27.68 39.03 -1.61
C LEU A 154 -28.05 37.55 -1.44
N PRO A 155 -29.31 37.14 -1.63
CA PRO A 155 -29.73 35.73 -1.56
C PRO A 155 -28.89 34.79 -2.44
N GLY A 156 -28.26 35.31 -3.50
CA GLY A 156 -27.39 34.55 -4.41
C GLY A 156 -26.05 34.10 -3.82
N THR A 157 -25.52 34.72 -2.76
CA THR A 157 -24.23 34.27 -2.17
C THR A 157 -24.38 32.97 -1.38
N VAL A 158 -25.56 32.70 -0.82
CA VAL A 158 -25.82 31.46 -0.07
C VAL A 158 -26.05 30.27 -1.01
N GLU A 159 -26.69 30.50 -2.16
CA GLU A 159 -26.85 29.45 -3.16
C GLU A 159 -25.55 29.13 -3.89
N ALA A 160 -24.78 30.15 -4.31
CA ALA A 160 -23.47 29.95 -4.94
C ALA A 160 -22.47 29.26 -4.00
N THR A 161 -22.51 29.55 -2.69
CA THR A 161 -21.66 28.85 -1.71
C THR A 161 -22.09 27.41 -1.50
N LYS A 162 -23.38 27.11 -1.47
CA LYS A 162 -23.89 25.72 -1.41
C LYS A 162 -23.51 24.93 -2.64
N GLU A 163 -23.65 25.51 -3.83
CA GLU A 163 -23.29 24.87 -5.09
C GLU A 163 -21.78 24.60 -5.18
N ALA A 164 -20.95 25.54 -4.75
CA ALA A 164 -19.50 25.35 -4.69
C ALA A 164 -19.08 24.24 -3.70
N VAL A 165 -19.74 24.16 -2.53
CA VAL A 165 -19.49 23.07 -1.56
C VAL A 165 -19.90 21.72 -2.15
N LEU A 166 -21.04 21.65 -2.83
CA LEU A 166 -21.53 20.42 -3.45
C LEU A 166 -20.65 19.99 -4.62
N ALA A 167 -20.15 20.93 -5.44
CA ALA A 167 -19.19 20.65 -6.50
C ALA A 167 -17.88 20.10 -5.92
N LYS A 168 -17.37 20.69 -4.83
CA LYS A 168 -16.19 20.19 -4.13
C LYS A 168 -16.40 18.77 -3.61
N GLN A 169 -17.52 18.49 -2.94
CA GLN A 169 -17.82 17.15 -2.43
C GLN A 169 -17.89 16.08 -3.54
N LYS A 170 -18.39 16.43 -4.72
CA LYS A 170 -18.36 15.52 -5.88
C LYS A 170 -16.94 15.21 -6.31
N VAL A 171 -16.07 16.22 -6.40
CA VAL A 171 -14.66 16.04 -6.76
C VAL A 171 -13.92 15.24 -5.70
N ASP A 172 -14.14 15.53 -4.41
CA ASP A 172 -13.53 14.79 -3.29
C ASP A 172 -13.94 13.30 -3.34
N MET A 173 -15.21 12.99 -3.62
CA MET A 173 -15.67 11.60 -3.82
C MET A 173 -14.97 10.92 -5.00
N TYR A 174 -14.79 11.60 -6.13
CA TYR A 174 -14.05 11.03 -7.26
C TYR A 174 -12.58 10.82 -6.92
N SER A 175 -11.96 11.75 -6.19
CA SER A 175 -10.59 11.61 -5.69
C SER A 175 -10.44 10.34 -4.83
N ASP A 176 -11.36 10.10 -3.89
CA ASP A 176 -11.33 8.91 -3.02
C ASP A 176 -11.48 7.59 -3.82
N LEU A 177 -12.27 7.60 -4.89
CA LEU A 177 -12.49 6.41 -5.73
C LEU A 177 -11.34 6.13 -6.71
N THR A 178 -10.69 7.18 -7.20
CA THR A 178 -9.72 7.11 -8.30
C THR A 178 -8.27 7.25 -7.85
N ASN A 179 -8.06 7.72 -6.63
CA ASN A 179 -6.77 8.22 -6.12
C ASN A 179 -6.13 9.28 -7.03
N LEU A 180 -6.94 9.98 -7.83
CA LEU A 180 -6.53 11.07 -8.70
C LEU A 180 -7.03 12.39 -8.13
N VAL A 181 -6.11 13.30 -7.85
CA VAL A 181 -6.41 14.65 -7.37
C VAL A 181 -6.12 15.65 -8.48
N VAL A 182 -7.08 16.53 -8.77
CA VAL A 182 -6.83 17.72 -9.60
C VAL A 182 -6.52 18.88 -8.67
N LEU A 183 -5.25 19.28 -8.59
CA LEU A 183 -4.74 20.33 -7.70
C LEU A 183 -5.20 21.72 -8.13
N GLY A 184 -5.30 21.94 -9.44
CA GLY A 184 -5.71 23.20 -10.00
C GLY A 184 -5.92 23.13 -11.51
N MET A 185 -6.50 24.21 -12.04
CA MET A 185 -6.71 24.42 -13.46
C MET A 185 -6.15 25.80 -13.81
N LYS A 186 -5.39 25.88 -14.89
CA LYS A 186 -4.83 27.12 -15.43
C LYS A 186 -5.19 27.20 -16.92
N ARG A 187 -5.48 28.40 -17.40
CA ARG A 187 -5.59 28.65 -18.84
C ARG A 187 -4.21 29.07 -19.35
N ASN A 188 -3.71 28.40 -20.39
CA ASN A 188 -2.46 28.78 -21.06
C ASN A 188 -2.67 29.97 -22.02
N GLU A 189 -1.56 30.49 -22.58
CA GLU A 189 -1.55 31.60 -23.54
C GLU A 189 -2.36 31.30 -24.80
N ASP A 190 -2.45 30.03 -25.20
CA ASP A 190 -3.23 29.53 -26.34
C ASP A 190 -4.72 29.25 -26.01
N GLU A 191 -5.21 29.76 -24.87
CA GLU A 191 -6.57 29.53 -24.36
C GLU A 191 -6.89 28.05 -24.03
N GLU A 192 -5.89 27.19 -23.92
CA GLU A 192 -6.05 25.78 -23.54
C GLU A 192 -6.14 25.61 -22.02
N ASP A 193 -6.89 24.59 -21.60
CA ASP A 193 -7.12 24.29 -20.20
C ASP A 193 -6.08 23.27 -19.70
N VAL A 194 -5.17 23.71 -18.83
CA VAL A 194 -4.15 22.87 -18.20
C VAL A 194 -4.59 22.46 -16.81
N TYR A 195 -4.72 21.15 -16.60
CA TYR A 195 -5.04 20.55 -15.33
C TYR A 195 -3.77 20.03 -14.65
N ASP A 196 -3.58 20.39 -13.40
CA ASP A 196 -2.52 19.88 -12.55
C ASP A 196 -3.01 18.65 -11.79
N CYS A 197 -2.46 17.48 -12.12
CA CYS A 197 -2.97 16.18 -11.71
C CYS A 197 -1.95 15.39 -10.89
N LEU A 198 -2.41 14.84 -9.77
CA LEU A 198 -1.63 14.01 -8.88
C LEU A 198 -2.30 12.64 -8.71
N GLN A 199 -1.71 11.60 -9.31
CA GLN A 199 -2.15 10.22 -9.12
C GLN A 199 -1.33 9.57 -8.01
N THR A 200 -1.98 9.07 -6.97
CA THR A 200 -1.32 8.31 -5.91
C THR A 200 -1.64 6.83 -6.00
N GLY A 201 -0.68 5.99 -5.68
CA GLY A 201 -0.83 4.54 -5.66
C GLY A 201 0.14 3.87 -4.69
N ARG A 202 0.26 2.55 -4.79
CA ARG A 202 1.17 1.76 -3.94
C ARG A 202 2.63 1.98 -4.31
N ASN A 203 2.89 2.28 -5.58
CA ASN A 203 4.22 2.44 -6.14
C ASN A 203 4.74 3.90 -6.03
N GLY A 204 3.99 4.79 -5.37
CA GLY A 204 4.35 6.18 -5.19
C GLY A 204 3.28 7.15 -5.70
N THR A 205 3.72 8.33 -6.13
CA THR A 205 2.86 9.39 -6.63
C THR A 205 3.37 9.89 -7.97
N LEU A 206 2.52 9.86 -9.00
CA LEU A 206 2.77 10.38 -10.33
C LEU A 206 2.15 11.76 -10.46
N HIS A 207 2.99 12.77 -10.68
CA HIS A 207 2.58 14.15 -10.92
C HIS A 207 2.67 14.46 -12.41
N PHE A 208 1.62 15.03 -12.99
CA PHE A 208 1.57 15.37 -14.41
C PHE A 208 0.61 16.52 -14.69
N HIS A 209 0.83 17.21 -15.80
CA HIS A 209 -0.14 18.12 -16.39
C HIS A 209 -0.94 17.42 -17.49
N LEU A 210 -2.20 17.78 -17.59
CA LEU A 210 -3.08 17.34 -18.66
C LEU A 210 -3.68 18.57 -19.33
N THR A 211 -3.29 18.85 -20.57
CA THR A 211 -3.81 19.99 -21.33
C THR A 211 -4.92 19.53 -22.25
N VAL A 212 -6.01 20.29 -22.26
CA VAL A 212 -7.17 20.06 -23.12
C VAL A 212 -7.37 21.29 -23.99
N ALA A 213 -7.30 21.09 -25.31
CA ALA A 213 -7.56 22.15 -26.27
C ALA A 213 -9.02 22.63 -26.13
N SER A 214 -9.19 23.90 -25.78
CA SER A 214 -10.51 24.52 -25.58
C SER A 214 -10.97 25.07 -26.94
N GLY A 215 -11.87 24.38 -27.65
CA GLY A 215 -12.43 24.92 -28.90
C GLY A 215 -12.83 23.95 -30.01
N SER A 216 -12.70 22.63 -29.84
CA SER A 216 -13.23 21.67 -30.82
C SER A 216 -14.74 21.48 -30.65
N GLU A 217 -15.53 21.74 -31.70
CA GLU A 217 -16.99 21.53 -31.69
C GLU A 217 -17.37 20.04 -31.66
N SER A 218 -16.41 19.15 -31.93
CA SER A 218 -16.59 17.70 -31.96
C SER A 218 -15.79 17.00 -30.84
N TYR A 219 -16.48 16.18 -30.04
CA TYR A 219 -15.90 15.40 -28.94
C TYR A 219 -14.76 14.47 -29.37
N GLU A 220 -14.79 13.99 -30.62
CA GLU A 220 -13.80 13.08 -31.19
C GLU A 220 -12.52 13.80 -31.66
N GLU A 221 -12.57 15.11 -31.89
CA GLU A 221 -11.42 15.92 -32.35
C GLU A 221 -10.67 16.58 -31.19
N THR A 222 -11.22 16.55 -29.97
CA THR A 222 -10.51 17.07 -28.80
C THR A 222 -9.32 16.18 -28.46
N GLU A 223 -8.12 16.73 -28.48
CA GLU A 223 -6.88 16.06 -28.07
C GLU A 223 -6.50 16.42 -26.64
N PHE A 224 -5.84 15.46 -25.97
CA PHE A 224 -5.28 15.58 -24.64
C PHE A 224 -3.76 15.51 -24.76
N ILE A 225 -3.08 16.46 -24.13
CA ILE A 225 -1.62 16.46 -24.02
C ILE A 225 -1.26 16.11 -22.59
N TYR A 226 -0.56 15.00 -22.41
CA TYR A 226 -0.03 14.56 -21.13
C TYR A 226 1.42 14.97 -21.02
N GLN A 227 1.77 15.65 -19.92
CA GLN A 227 3.14 16.05 -19.62
C GLN A 227 3.54 15.59 -18.22
N PRO A 228 4.47 14.62 -18.08
CA PRO A 228 4.90 14.14 -16.78
C PRO A 228 5.78 15.17 -16.07
N LEU A 229 5.59 15.32 -14.75
CA LEU A 229 6.38 16.18 -13.86
C LEU A 229 7.27 15.31 -12.96
N LEU A 230 8.05 14.45 -13.60
CA LEU A 230 8.94 13.50 -12.95
C LEU A 230 10.30 14.14 -12.66
N ASN A 231 10.85 13.82 -11.49
CA ASN A 231 12.19 14.21 -11.08
C ASN A 231 13.06 12.96 -10.93
N GLU A 232 14.13 12.85 -11.71
CA GLU A 232 15.01 11.67 -11.76
C GLU A 232 15.57 11.25 -10.39
N GLN A 233 15.78 12.19 -9.46
CA GLN A 233 16.31 11.88 -8.13
C GLN A 233 15.21 11.44 -7.15
N ARG A 234 14.04 12.08 -7.21
CA ARG A 234 12.92 11.81 -6.29
C ARG A 234 12.13 10.59 -6.72
N ASP A 235 11.94 10.42 -8.02
CA ASP A 235 10.97 9.49 -8.61
C ASP A 235 11.68 8.28 -9.24
N LYS A 236 12.95 8.02 -8.88
CA LYS A 236 13.77 6.95 -9.45
C LYS A 236 13.09 5.57 -9.38
N GLU A 237 12.59 5.21 -8.21
CA GLU A 237 11.90 3.92 -8.00
C GLU A 237 10.61 3.80 -8.81
N LEU A 238 9.95 4.93 -9.08
CA LEU A 238 8.74 4.99 -9.90
C LEU A 238 9.10 4.91 -11.39
N LEU A 239 10.18 5.58 -11.83
CA LEU A 239 10.69 5.55 -13.20
C LEU A 239 11.05 4.14 -13.65
N ASP A 240 11.65 3.33 -12.77
CA ASP A 240 12.00 1.92 -13.07
C ASP A 240 10.75 1.03 -13.31
N LEU A 241 9.57 1.48 -12.86
CA LEU A 241 8.32 0.74 -12.92
C LEU A 241 7.35 1.24 -14.00
N LEU A 242 7.48 2.50 -14.39
CA LEU A 242 6.60 3.15 -15.36
C LEU A 242 6.97 2.72 -16.79
N PRO A 243 5.97 2.43 -17.64
CA PRO A 243 6.21 2.32 -19.07
C PRO A 243 6.77 3.62 -19.67
N ASP A 244 7.64 3.51 -20.68
CA ASP A 244 8.31 4.64 -21.34
C ASP A 244 7.33 5.74 -21.79
N TYR A 245 6.15 5.38 -22.27
CA TYR A 245 5.15 6.36 -22.72
C TYR A 245 4.51 7.19 -21.58
N LEU A 246 4.71 6.83 -20.30
CA LEU A 246 4.32 7.62 -19.14
C LEU A 246 5.47 8.47 -18.58
N THR A 247 6.69 8.28 -19.09
CA THR A 247 7.85 9.11 -18.71
C THR A 247 8.12 10.22 -19.73
N GLU A 248 7.50 10.15 -20.90
CA GLU A 248 7.56 11.15 -21.97
C GLU A 248 6.24 11.92 -22.14
N GLU A 249 6.32 13.06 -22.82
CA GLU A 249 5.14 13.83 -23.22
C GLU A 249 4.42 13.10 -24.36
N ILE A 250 3.11 12.90 -24.22
CA ILE A 250 2.29 12.21 -25.23
C ILE A 250 1.02 13.00 -25.54
N CYS A 251 0.58 12.92 -26.79
CA CYS A 251 -0.72 13.43 -27.23
C CYS A 251 -1.63 12.27 -27.62
N PHE A 252 -2.88 12.30 -27.19
CA PHE A 252 -3.88 11.28 -27.54
C PHE A 252 -5.29 11.88 -27.62
N PRO A 253 -6.19 11.30 -28.44
CA PRO A 253 -7.56 11.81 -28.55
C PRO A 253 -8.37 11.54 -27.28
N ARG A 254 -9.35 12.40 -26.99
CA ARG A 254 -10.24 12.29 -25.82
C ARG A 254 -10.89 10.91 -25.66
N GLY A 255 -11.25 10.25 -26.77
CA GLY A 255 -11.81 8.89 -26.76
C GLY A 255 -10.88 7.83 -26.15
N GLN A 256 -9.57 8.10 -26.05
CA GLN A 256 -8.59 7.22 -25.42
C GLN A 256 -8.28 7.58 -23.95
N ALA A 257 -8.83 8.68 -23.41
CA ALA A 257 -8.55 9.13 -22.05
C ALA A 257 -8.85 8.07 -20.99
N ALA A 258 -9.92 7.30 -21.15
CA ALA A 258 -10.24 6.20 -20.25
C ALA A 258 -9.19 5.08 -20.29
N LYS A 259 -8.68 4.74 -21.48
CA LYS A 259 -7.61 3.73 -21.64
C LYS A 259 -6.31 4.21 -21.03
N PHE A 260 -5.94 5.47 -21.28
CA PHE A 260 -4.80 6.13 -20.67
C PHE A 260 -4.91 6.05 -19.13
N TYR A 261 -6.03 6.47 -18.55
CA TYR A 261 -6.24 6.43 -17.10
C TYR A 261 -6.13 5.01 -16.53
N CYS A 262 -6.72 3.99 -17.19
CA CYS A 262 -6.55 2.60 -16.77
C CYS A 262 -5.08 2.16 -16.75
N LYS A 263 -4.27 2.59 -17.72
CA LYS A 263 -2.83 2.28 -17.76
C LYS A 263 -2.05 2.97 -16.65
N VAL A 264 -2.40 4.21 -16.33
CA VAL A 264 -1.82 4.92 -15.18
C VAL A 264 -2.14 4.18 -13.89
N VAL A 265 -3.42 3.86 -13.63
CA VAL A 265 -3.83 3.13 -12.42
C VAL A 265 -3.13 1.78 -12.30
N ASP A 266 -3.04 1.03 -13.40
CA ASP A 266 -2.34 -0.25 -13.45
C ASP A 266 -0.87 -0.10 -13.04
N SER A 267 -0.18 0.90 -13.60
CA SER A 267 1.25 1.15 -13.31
C SER A 267 1.46 1.62 -11.86
N MET A 268 0.50 2.34 -11.29
CA MET A 268 0.55 2.83 -9.90
C MET A 268 0.14 1.78 -8.85
N SER A 269 -0.55 0.70 -9.27
CA SER A 269 -1.14 -0.30 -8.36
C SER A 269 -0.51 -1.69 -8.44
N LYS A 270 0.03 -2.08 -9.59
CA LYS A 270 0.64 -3.40 -9.80
C LYS A 270 2.04 -3.41 -9.18
N ARG A 271 2.23 -4.26 -8.17
CA ARG A 271 3.53 -4.51 -7.56
C ARG A 271 4.30 -5.43 -8.51
N ILE A 272 5.30 -4.92 -9.22
CA ILE A 272 6.23 -5.79 -9.96
C ILE A 272 7.08 -6.46 -8.88
N ILE A 273 6.83 -7.74 -8.64
CA ILE A 273 7.75 -8.61 -7.91
C ILE A 273 8.89 -8.84 -8.90
N LEU A 274 10.02 -8.16 -8.70
CA LEU A 274 11.27 -8.59 -9.30
C LEU A 274 11.55 -9.97 -8.69
N GLU A 275 11.21 -11.04 -9.42
CA GLU A 275 11.80 -12.34 -9.19
C GLU A 275 13.27 -12.19 -9.59
N ASP A 276 14.15 -12.08 -8.59
CA ASP A 276 15.59 -12.20 -8.78
C ASP A 276 15.87 -13.63 -9.32
N GLU A 277 16.30 -13.73 -10.59
CA GLU A 277 17.00 -14.91 -11.12
C GLU A 277 18.46 -14.96 -10.63
#